data_AF-A0A497LVG7-F1
#
_entry.id   AF-A0A497LVG7-F1
#
_cell.length_a   1.000
_cell.length_b   1.000
_cell.length_c   1.000
_cell.angle_alpha   90.00
_cell.angle_beta   90.00
_cell.angle_gamma   90.00
#
_symmetry.space_group_name_H-M   'P 1'
#
loop_
_entity.id
_entity.type
_entity.pdbx_description
1 polymer ?
#
loop_
_entity_poly.entity_id
_entity_poly.type
_entity_poly.pdbx_seq_one_letter_code
_entity_poly.pdbx_strand_id
1 'polypeptide(L)'
;IALSNFGDGPFVKGVLMGRSPLTAVMKASYFVELAQKGKLPKSFVEKFGDTPEKFFVAAPDLKAKYGERFKEIPWEAVGLYTYLHERIRVGLMQLMAGARKWRLDLLDRSDLMALTERAAKVTGIPLAEEAEADQIESILDF
;
A
#
# COMPACT_ATOMS: atom_id res chain seq x y z
N ILE A 1 -12.42 -10.03 -5.07
CA ILE A 1 -11.63 -11.22 -4.67
C ILE A 1 -11.87 -12.25 -5.75
N ALA A 2 -10.83 -12.69 -6.45
CA ALA A 2 -10.96 -13.83 -7.37
C ALA A 2 -10.75 -15.10 -6.54
N LEU A 3 -11.83 -15.86 -6.35
CA LEU A 3 -11.76 -17.17 -5.69
C LEU A 3 -11.29 -18.19 -6.73
N SER A 4 -10.18 -18.86 -6.45
CA SER A 4 -9.61 -19.89 -7.30
C SER A 4 -10.07 -21.25 -6.77
N ASN A 5 -10.85 -22.00 -7.57
CA ASN A 5 -11.49 -23.27 -7.18
C ASN A 5 -10.53 -24.49 -7.18
N PHE A 6 -9.27 -24.29 -6.78
CA PHE A 6 -8.27 -25.36 -6.69
C PHE A 6 -8.16 -25.86 -5.25
N GLY A 7 -8.85 -26.96 -4.90
CA GLY A 7 -8.65 -27.73 -3.65
C GLY A 7 -9.62 -27.46 -2.50
N ASP A 8 -9.30 -28.02 -1.32
CA ASP A 8 -10.07 -27.92 -0.08
C ASP A 8 -9.87 -26.55 0.59
N GLY A 9 -10.64 -25.55 0.16
CA GLY A 9 -10.79 -24.27 0.85
C GLY A 9 -10.74 -23.04 -0.05
N PRO A 10 -11.23 -21.88 0.41
CA PRO A 10 -11.23 -20.65 -0.38
C PRO A 10 -9.81 -20.06 -0.46
N PHE A 11 -9.08 -20.40 -1.52
CA PHE A 11 -7.79 -19.77 -1.83
C PHE A 11 -8.01 -18.44 -2.58
N VAL A 12 -7.72 -17.33 -1.90
CA VAL A 12 -7.63 -16.01 -2.54
C VAL A 12 -6.25 -15.88 -3.19
N LYS A 13 -6.16 -16.08 -4.51
CA LYS A 13 -4.91 -15.86 -5.27
C LYS A 13 -4.69 -14.41 -5.68
N GLY A 14 -5.70 -13.55 -5.55
CA GLY A 14 -5.62 -12.17 -5.99
C GLY A 14 -6.63 -11.25 -5.32
N VAL A 15 -6.14 -10.08 -4.92
CA VAL A 15 -6.95 -8.98 -4.38
C VAL A 15 -7.02 -7.88 -5.42
N LEU A 16 -8.24 -7.59 -5.90
CA LEU A 16 -8.48 -6.44 -6.76
C LEU A 16 -8.37 -5.16 -5.91
N MET A 17 -7.39 -4.32 -6.21
CA MET A 17 -7.34 -2.95 -5.70
C MET A 17 -8.22 -2.06 -6.58
N GLY A 18 -9.52 -1.97 -6.25
CA GLY A 18 -10.47 -1.15 -7.01
C GLY A 18 -10.51 0.31 -6.53
N ARG A 19 -11.21 0.55 -5.42
CA ARG A 19 -11.56 1.91 -4.97
C ARG A 19 -10.36 2.78 -4.63
N SER A 20 -9.33 2.24 -3.98
CA SER A 20 -8.23 3.05 -3.50
C SER A 20 -7.32 3.57 -4.63
N PRO A 21 -6.86 2.77 -5.62
CA PRO A 21 -6.15 3.31 -6.78
C PRO A 21 -6.97 4.32 -7.57
N LEU A 22 -8.25 4.04 -7.81
CA LEU A 22 -9.15 4.98 -8.50
C LEU A 22 -9.26 6.32 -7.77
N THR A 23 -9.34 6.28 -6.43
CA THR A 23 -9.41 7.50 -5.62
C THR A 23 -8.10 8.30 -5.69
N ALA A 24 -6.95 7.62 -5.73
CA ALA A 24 -5.65 8.29 -5.90
C ALA A 24 -5.58 9.03 -7.25
N VAL A 25 -6.01 8.37 -8.33
CA VAL A 25 -6.09 8.97 -9.68
C VAL A 25 -7.04 10.18 -9.69
N MET A 26 -8.26 10.02 -9.17
CA MET A 26 -9.26 11.08 -9.14
C MET A 26 -8.79 12.30 -8.32
N LYS A 27 -8.13 12.06 -7.18
CA LYS A 27 -7.58 13.15 -6.36
C LYS A 27 -6.41 13.84 -7.04
N ALA A 28 -5.54 13.10 -7.71
CA ALA A 28 -4.45 13.69 -8.48
C ALA A 28 -4.98 14.62 -9.58
N SER A 29 -5.94 14.15 -10.39
CA SER A 29 -6.57 14.95 -11.44
C SER A 29 -7.22 16.23 -10.87
N TYR A 30 -7.99 16.10 -9.79
CA TYR A 30 -8.66 17.23 -9.14
C TYR A 30 -7.69 18.30 -8.62
N PHE A 31 -6.59 17.91 -7.97
CA PHE A 31 -5.62 18.87 -7.46
C PHE A 31 -4.81 19.55 -8.57
N VAL A 32 -4.55 18.84 -9.67
CA VAL A 32 -3.92 19.42 -10.86
C VAL A 32 -4.86 20.46 -11.48
N GLU A 33 -6.15 20.17 -11.59
CA GLU A 33 -7.16 21.12 -12.09
C GLU A 33 -7.25 22.37 -11.18
N LEU A 34 -7.26 22.18 -9.86
CA LEU A 34 -7.25 23.29 -8.91
C LEU A 34 -5.98 24.15 -9.03
N ALA A 35 -4.82 23.52 -9.23
CA ALA A 35 -3.54 24.21 -9.43
C ALA A 35 -3.60 25.08 -10.70
N GLN A 36 -4.05 24.51 -11.82
CA GLN A 36 -4.21 25.23 -13.10
C GLN A 36 -5.17 26.42 -12.99
N LYS A 37 -6.23 26.28 -12.19
CA LYS A 37 -7.21 27.34 -11.96
C LYS A 37 -6.80 28.35 -10.88
N GLY A 38 -5.67 28.16 -10.21
CA GLY A 38 -5.24 28.99 -9.08
C GLY A 38 -6.19 28.91 -7.87
N LYS A 39 -6.92 27.79 -7.72
CA LYS A 39 -7.95 27.58 -6.69
C LYS A 39 -7.52 26.63 -5.58
N LEU A 40 -6.22 26.34 -5.47
CA LEU A 40 -5.71 25.54 -4.36
C LEU A 40 -5.93 26.28 -3.02
N PRO A 41 -6.30 25.57 -1.94
CA PRO A 41 -6.41 26.17 -0.61
C PRO A 41 -5.08 26.82 -0.19
N LYS A 42 -5.12 28.03 0.39
CA LYS A 42 -3.90 28.74 0.81
C LYS A 42 -3.00 27.91 1.73
N SER A 43 -3.60 27.24 2.72
CA SER A 43 -2.89 26.37 3.65
C SER A 43 -2.23 25.15 2.99
N PHE A 44 -2.73 24.72 1.83
CA PHE A 44 -2.11 23.67 1.04
C PHE A 44 -0.90 24.23 0.27
N VAL A 45 -1.06 25.38 -0.39
CA VAL A 45 0.01 26.04 -1.15
C VAL A 45 1.20 26.40 -0.26
N GLU A 46 0.95 26.92 0.94
CA GLU A 46 2.00 27.25 1.91
C GLU A 46 2.84 26.03 2.32
N LYS A 47 2.23 24.84 2.37
CA LYS A 47 2.90 23.61 2.81
C LYS A 47 3.57 22.83 1.68
N PHE A 48 2.91 22.76 0.53
CA PHE A 48 3.26 21.84 -0.55
C PHE A 48 3.55 22.53 -1.88
N GLY A 49 3.30 23.84 -1.98
CA GLY A 49 3.42 24.60 -3.21
C GLY A 49 2.16 24.60 -4.07
N ASP A 50 2.24 25.39 -5.14
CA ASP A 50 1.16 25.71 -6.07
C ASP A 50 1.20 24.92 -7.38
N THR A 51 2.30 24.23 -7.67
CA THR A 51 2.47 23.47 -8.91
C THR A 51 2.53 21.96 -8.66
N PRO A 52 2.04 21.13 -9.59
CA PRO A 52 2.11 19.66 -9.47
C PRO A 52 3.52 19.13 -9.17
N GLU A 53 4.55 19.73 -9.75
CA GLU A 53 5.95 19.39 -9.50
C GLU A 53 6.37 19.55 -8.04
N LYS A 54 5.77 20.48 -7.30
CA LYS A 54 6.10 20.76 -5.91
C LYS A 54 5.34 19.84 -4.95
N PHE A 55 4.05 19.58 -5.22
CA PHE A 55 3.20 18.83 -4.29
C PHE A 55 3.14 17.32 -4.54
N PHE A 56 3.61 16.81 -5.69
CA PHE A 56 3.80 15.37 -5.88
C PHE A 56 5.20 14.92 -5.46
N VAL A 57 5.28 14.17 -4.35
CA VAL A 57 6.56 13.70 -3.79
C VAL A 57 7.38 12.83 -4.75
N ALA A 58 6.73 12.04 -5.62
CA ALA A 58 7.43 11.19 -6.58
C ALA A 58 7.93 11.94 -7.83
N ALA A 59 7.56 13.21 -8.01
CA ALA A 59 7.89 13.95 -9.23
C ALA A 59 9.40 14.14 -9.45
N PRO A 60 10.24 14.46 -8.43
CA PRO A 60 11.68 14.56 -8.60
C PRO A 60 12.32 13.24 -9.05
N ASP A 61 11.95 12.13 -8.43
CA ASP A 61 12.49 10.80 -8.74
C ASP A 61 12.09 10.33 -10.14
N LEU A 62 10.82 10.55 -10.51
CA LEU A 62 10.33 10.23 -11.84
C LEU A 62 10.97 11.11 -12.91
N LYS A 63 11.22 12.40 -12.64
CA LYS A 63 11.97 13.29 -13.54
C LYS A 63 13.41 12.82 -13.71
N ALA A 64 14.09 12.44 -12.63
CA ALA A 64 15.44 11.90 -12.70
C ALA A 64 15.49 10.59 -13.51
N LYS A 65 14.47 9.73 -13.37
CA LYS A 65 14.39 8.44 -14.07
C LYS A 65 14.06 8.56 -15.55
N TYR A 66 13.14 9.44 -15.92
CA TYR A 66 12.61 9.53 -17.29
C TYR A 66 13.14 10.73 -18.09
N GLY A 67 13.84 11.68 -17.46
CA GLY A 67 14.38 12.87 -18.11
C GLY A 67 13.29 13.65 -18.85
N GLU A 68 13.55 13.99 -20.12
CA GLU A 68 12.60 14.72 -20.97
C GLU A 68 11.27 13.98 -21.17
N ARG A 69 11.28 12.65 -21.16
CA ARG A 69 10.08 11.82 -21.33
C ARG A 69 9.13 11.90 -20.14
N PHE A 70 9.55 12.49 -19.01
CA PHE A 70 8.65 12.76 -17.90
C PHE A 70 7.43 13.58 -18.31
N LYS A 71 7.57 14.48 -19.30
CA LYS A 71 6.48 15.29 -19.84
C LYS A 71 5.37 14.47 -20.50
N GLU A 72 5.66 13.22 -20.90
CA GLU A 72 4.69 12.28 -21.47
C GLU A 72 3.83 11.61 -20.38
N ILE A 73 4.22 11.70 -19.11
CA ILE A 73 3.55 11.03 -18.01
C ILE A 73 2.44 11.94 -17.45
N PRO A 74 1.16 11.52 -17.49
CA PRO A 74 0.08 12.30 -16.91
C PRO A 74 0.21 12.35 -15.38
N TRP A 75 -0.18 13.47 -14.78
CA TRP A 75 -0.10 13.66 -13.32
C TRP A 75 -0.98 12.66 -12.55
N GLU A 76 -2.06 12.18 -13.17
CA GLU A 76 -2.89 11.08 -12.69
C GLU A 76 -2.08 9.80 -12.47
N ALA A 77 -1.18 9.47 -13.41
CA ALA A 77 -0.31 8.31 -13.30
C ALA A 77 0.76 8.52 -12.22
N VAL A 78 1.27 9.75 -12.06
CA VAL A 78 2.18 10.12 -10.95
C VAL A 78 1.49 9.92 -9.60
N GLY A 79 0.22 10.35 -9.47
CA GLY A 79 -0.59 10.15 -8.27
C GLY A 79 -0.83 8.67 -7.95
N LEU A 80 -1.18 7.88 -8.96
CA LEU A 80 -1.32 6.42 -8.82
C LEU A 80 0.00 5.76 -8.41
N TYR A 81 1.09 6.11 -9.08
CA TYR A 81 2.43 5.62 -8.78
C TYR A 81 2.81 5.92 -7.33
N THR A 82 2.58 7.15 -6.88
CA THR A 82 2.86 7.56 -5.50
C THR A 82 2.06 6.71 -4.50
N TYR A 83 0.78 6.43 -4.77
CA TYR A 83 -0.01 5.55 -3.90
C TYR A 83 0.57 4.12 -3.83
N LEU A 84 0.92 3.52 -4.97
CA LEU A 84 1.44 2.16 -5.00
C LEU A 84 2.88 2.07 -4.43
N HIS A 85 3.74 2.99 -4.84
CA HIS A 85 5.17 2.95 -4.52
C HIS A 85 5.51 3.55 -3.16
N GLU A 86 4.76 4.53 -2.66
CA GLU A 86 5.00 5.09 -1.33
C GLU A 86 4.09 4.43 -0.30
N ARG A 87 2.77 4.40 -0.52
CA ARG A 87 1.85 3.90 0.52
C ARG A 87 1.86 2.38 0.63
N ILE A 88 1.65 1.67 -0.47
CA ILE A 88 1.55 0.20 -0.44
C ILE A 88 2.91 -0.45 -0.20
N ARG A 89 3.95 -0.02 -0.94
CA ARG A 89 5.31 -0.54 -0.76
C ARG A 89 5.80 -0.37 0.67
N VAL A 90 5.66 0.82 1.27
CA VAL A 90 6.14 1.05 2.64
C VAL A 90 5.38 0.19 3.65
N GLY A 91 4.05 0.10 3.52
CA GLY A 91 3.27 -0.78 4.39
C GLY A 91 3.67 -2.26 4.27
N LEU A 92 3.96 -2.72 3.05
CA LEU A 92 4.45 -4.07 2.81
C LEU A 92 5.86 -4.27 3.38
N MET A 93 6.75 -3.30 3.23
CA MET A 93 8.09 -3.34 3.84
C MET A 93 8.02 -3.36 5.37
N GLN A 94 7.06 -2.66 5.98
CA GLN A 94 6.84 -2.72 7.43
C GLN A 94 6.40 -4.12 7.88
N LEU A 95 5.47 -4.75 7.15
CA LEU A 95 5.08 -6.14 7.41
C LEU A 95 6.28 -7.10 7.26
N MET A 96 7.04 -6.97 6.17
CA MET A 96 8.24 -7.75 5.90
C MET A 96 9.30 -7.61 6.99
N ALA A 97 9.53 -6.38 7.46
CA ALA A 97 10.47 -6.11 8.54
C ALA A 97 10.00 -6.73 9.87
N GLY A 98 8.69 -6.65 10.17
CA GLY A 98 8.10 -7.28 11.35
C GLY A 98 8.23 -8.80 11.33
N ALA A 99 7.98 -9.42 10.17
CA ALA A 99 8.14 -10.86 9.98
C ALA A 99 9.61 -11.31 9.75
N ARG A 100 10.57 -10.36 9.70
CA ARG A 100 11.99 -10.60 9.40
C ARG A 100 12.22 -11.34 8.07
N LYS A 101 11.35 -11.10 7.08
CA LYS A 101 11.36 -11.74 5.76
C LYS A 101 11.69 -10.71 4.68
N TRP A 102 12.83 -10.86 4.00
CA TRP A 102 13.33 -9.87 3.03
C TRP A 102 12.96 -10.15 1.57
N ARG A 103 12.32 -11.29 1.30
CA ARG A 103 11.81 -11.65 -0.02
C ARG A 103 10.31 -11.90 0.07
N LEU A 104 9.58 -11.48 -0.96
CA LEU A 104 8.12 -11.55 -0.99
C LEU A 104 7.59 -12.99 -1.00
N ASP A 105 8.33 -13.92 -1.60
CA ASP A 105 8.00 -15.35 -1.68
C ASP A 105 8.14 -16.06 -0.33
N LEU A 106 8.74 -15.42 0.68
CA LEU A 106 8.82 -15.95 2.03
C LEU A 106 7.60 -15.59 2.87
N LEU A 107 6.81 -14.59 2.47
CA LEU A 107 5.62 -14.20 3.20
C LEU A 107 4.50 -15.21 2.97
N ASP A 108 3.87 -15.61 4.05
CA ASP A 108 2.75 -16.54 4.02
C ASP A 108 1.72 -16.19 5.10
N ARG A 109 0.71 -17.04 5.26
CA ARG A 109 -0.44 -16.75 6.12
C ARG A 109 -0.12 -16.84 7.61
N SER A 110 0.99 -17.47 7.99
CA SER A 110 1.46 -17.51 9.37
C SER A 110 2.03 -16.17 9.84
N ASP A 111 2.36 -15.25 8.91
CA ASP A 111 2.82 -13.89 9.24
C ASP A 111 1.68 -12.92 9.60
N LEU A 112 0.43 -13.42 9.62
CA LEU A 112 -0.76 -12.64 9.91
C LEU A 112 -1.33 -13.01 11.29
N MET A 113 -1.92 -12.02 11.95
CA MET A 113 -2.71 -12.20 13.16
C MET A 113 -4.08 -11.53 13.01
N ALA A 114 -5.10 -12.13 13.60
CA ALA A 114 -6.45 -11.59 13.64
C ALA A 114 -6.60 -10.62 14.83
N LEU A 115 -7.24 -9.47 14.58
CA LEU A 115 -7.54 -8.48 15.62
C LEU A 115 -8.88 -8.73 16.35
N THR A 116 -9.65 -9.72 15.91
CA THR A 116 -10.96 -10.05 16.50
C THR A 116 -11.21 -11.55 16.45
N GLU A 117 -11.88 -12.08 17.47
CA GLU A 117 -12.30 -13.49 17.51
C GLU A 117 -13.14 -13.89 16.31
N ARG A 118 -13.99 -12.98 15.81
CA ARG A 118 -14.80 -13.21 14.61
C ARG A 118 -13.92 -13.41 13.38
N ALA A 119 -12.90 -12.58 13.21
CA ALA A 119 -11.94 -12.74 12.11
C ALA A 119 -11.15 -14.05 12.27
N ALA A 120 -10.70 -14.38 13.50
CA ALA A 120 -10.01 -15.63 13.78
C ALA A 120 -10.87 -16.84 13.41
N LYS A 121 -12.12 -16.89 13.87
CA LYS A 121 -13.08 -17.97 13.58
C LYS A 121 -13.41 -18.14 12.09
N VAL A 122 -13.55 -17.03 11.35
CA VAL A 122 -13.91 -17.08 9.92
C VAL A 122 -12.71 -17.38 9.04
N THR A 123 -11.54 -16.84 9.38
CA THR A 123 -10.35 -16.94 8.54
C THR A 123 -9.45 -18.09 8.95
N GLY A 124 -9.49 -18.56 10.20
CA GLY A 124 -8.53 -19.50 10.78
C GLY A 124 -7.15 -18.87 11.06
N ILE A 125 -7.04 -17.53 11.06
CA ILE A 125 -5.81 -16.82 11.43
C ILE A 125 -5.83 -16.67 12.97
N PRO A 126 -4.75 -17.00 13.68
CA PRO A 126 -4.72 -16.94 15.15
C PRO A 126 -4.88 -15.50 15.65
N LEU A 127 -5.37 -15.36 16.88
CA LEU A 127 -5.33 -14.09 17.61
C LEU A 127 -3.89 -13.70 17.98
N ALA A 128 -3.68 -12.47 18.42
CA ALA A 128 -2.35 -11.97 18.75
C ALA A 128 -1.70 -12.74 19.92
N GLU A 129 -2.52 -13.18 20.88
CA GLU A 129 -2.11 -13.99 22.04
C GLU A 129 -1.85 -15.47 21.70
N GLU A 130 -2.38 -15.94 20.57
CA GLU A 130 -2.19 -17.31 20.07
C GLU A 130 -1.05 -17.38 19.05
N ALA A 131 -0.74 -16.25 18.42
CA ALA A 131 0.35 -16.15 17.45
C ALA A 131 1.69 -16.47 18.15
N GLU A 132 2.44 -17.40 17.56
CA GLU A 132 3.75 -17.83 18.05
C GLU A 132 3.77 -18.48 19.46
N ALA A 133 2.62 -18.88 20.01
CA ALA A 133 2.53 -19.48 21.36
C ALA A 133 3.46 -20.70 21.53
N ASP A 134 3.46 -21.63 20.58
CA ASP A 134 4.34 -22.81 20.59
C ASP A 134 5.83 -22.44 20.63
N GLN A 135 6.20 -21.36 19.92
CA GLN A 135 7.59 -20.89 19.88
C GLN A 135 7.96 -20.24 21.21
N ILE A 136 7.04 -19.49 21.81
CA ILE A 136 7.23 -18.89 23.14
C ILE A 136 7.42 -19.99 24.20
N GLU A 137 6.55 -21.01 24.21
CA GLU A 137 6.68 -22.15 25.14
C GLU A 137 8.03 -22.86 24.97
N SER A 138 8.46 -23.12 23.73
CA SER A 138 9.77 -23.74 23.46
C SER A 138 10.97 -22.94 23.98
N ILE A 139 10.84 -21.62 24.10
CA ILE A 139 11.87 -20.73 24.65
C ILE A 139 11.84 -20.71 26.18
N LEU A 140 10.73 -21.08 26.81
CA LEU A 140 10.57 -21.09 28.26
C LEU A 140 10.91 -22.46 28.88
N ASP A 141 10.81 -23.54 28.11
CA ASP A 141 11.09 -24.93 28.54
C ASP A 141 12.60 -25.27 28.66
N PHE A 142 13.46 -24.29 28.99
CA PHE A 142 14.88 -24.51 29.33
C PHE A 142 15.11 -24.89 30.79
#